data_AF-A0A412PKE0-F1
#
_entry.id   AF-A0A412PKE0-F1
#
_cell.length_a   1.000
_cell.length_b   1.000
_cell.length_c   1.000
_cell.angle_alpha   90.00
_cell.angle_beta   90.00
_cell.angle_gamma   90.00
#
_symmetry.space_group_name_H-M   'P 1'
#
loop_
_entity.id
_entity.type
_entity.pdbx_description
1 polymer ?
#
loop_
_entity_poly.entity_id
_entity_poly.type
_entity_poly.pdbx_seq_one_letter_code
_entity_poly.pdbx_strand_id
1 'polypeptide(L)'
;MNKKYELLVDDTITFLDWKLFRIKALISFGSVEAGELGGYVAKEGNLSHDGDAWVYGDARVYGNAEVSCDAEVYGDAEVYGNARVYGDARV
;
A
#
# COMPACT_ATOMS: atom_id res chain seq x y z
N MET A 1 6.66 2.17 -17.27
CA MET A 1 6.87 1.61 -15.93
C MET A 1 5.98 0.40 -15.79
N ASN A 2 6.52 -0.72 -15.31
CA ASN A 2 5.72 -1.91 -15.01
C ASN A 2 5.02 -1.67 -13.68
N LYS A 3 3.70 -1.83 -13.63
CA LYS A 3 2.96 -1.68 -12.38
C LYS A 3 3.17 -2.91 -11.51
N LYS A 4 3.48 -2.67 -10.23
CA LYS A 4 3.63 -3.72 -9.22
C LYS A 4 2.28 -4.21 -8.67
N TYR A 5 1.29 -3.31 -8.63
CA TYR A 5 -0.04 -3.59 -8.12
C TYR A 5 -1.09 -2.74 -8.83
N GLU A 6 -2.36 -3.11 -8.64
CA GLU A 6 -3.52 -2.33 -9.06
C GLU A 6 -4.39 -1.94 -7.87
N LEU A 7 -5.19 -0.88 -8.05
CA LEU A 7 -6.23 -0.46 -7.10
C LEU A 7 -7.55 -1.08 -7.52
N LEU A 8 -8.15 -1.88 -6.64
CA LEU A 8 -9.45 -2.50 -6.91
C LEU A 8 -10.58 -1.48 -6.69
N VAL A 9 -11.31 -1.16 -7.75
CA VAL A 9 -12.40 -0.15 -7.72
C VAL A 9 -13.70 -0.68 -7.13
N ASP A 10 -13.85 -1.99 -7.09
CA ASP A 10 -14.95 -2.76 -6.53
C ASP A 10 -14.73 -3.16 -5.06
N ASP A 11 -13.48 -3.14 -4.58
CA ASP A 11 -13.12 -3.36 -3.17
C ASP A 11 -12.55 -2.06 -2.56
N THR A 12 -13.46 -1.27 -1.98
CA THR A 12 -13.14 0.05 -1.43
C THR A 12 -13.79 0.25 -0.08
N ILE A 13 -13.13 1.02 0.78
CA ILE A 13 -13.65 1.44 2.08
C ILE A 13 -13.66 2.97 2.18
N THR A 14 -14.58 3.49 2.98
CA THR A 14 -14.59 4.91 3.38
C THR A 14 -14.05 5.02 4.79
N PHE A 15 -12.98 5.79 4.98
CA PHE A 15 -12.35 6.01 6.28
C PHE A 15 -11.97 7.48 6.44
N LEU A 16 -12.50 8.15 7.48
CA LEU A 16 -12.24 9.57 7.77
C LEU A 16 -12.31 10.47 6.52
N ASP A 17 -13.40 10.35 5.76
CA ASP A 17 -13.68 11.04 4.48
C ASP A 17 -12.76 10.67 3.29
N TRP A 18 -11.83 9.75 3.47
CA TRP A 18 -11.03 9.18 2.39
C TRP A 18 -11.71 7.94 1.82
N LYS A 19 -11.76 7.88 0.48
CA LYS A 19 -12.00 6.62 -0.23
C LYS A 19 -10.66 5.91 -0.39
N LEU A 20 -10.56 4.70 0.15
CA LEU A 20 -9.38 3.86 0.01
C LEU A 20 -9.70 2.64 -0.86
N PHE A 21 -8.71 2.18 -1.59
CA PHE A 21 -8.80 1.06 -2.53
C PHE A 21 -7.92 -0.07 -2.05
N ARG A 22 -8.48 -1.28 -2.03
CA ARG A 22 -7.69 -2.48 -1.78
C ARG A 22 -6.64 -2.62 -2.87
N ILE A 23 -5.41 -2.92 -2.48
CA ILE A 23 -4.34 -3.19 -3.45
C ILE A 23 -4.29 -4.67 -3.79
N LYS A 24 -4.00 -4.98 -5.05
CA LYS A 24 -3.75 -6.34 -5.53
C LYS A 24 -2.43 -6.40 -6.29
N ALA A 25 -1.56 -7.32 -5.89
CA ALA A 25 -0.28 -7.53 -6.55
C ALA A 25 -0.48 -8.00 -8.00
N LEU A 26 0.24 -7.39 -8.94
CA LEU A 26 0.24 -7.79 -10.36
C LEU A 26 1.41 -8.73 -10.70
N ILE A 27 2.46 -8.72 -9.88
CA ILE A 27 3.67 -9.53 -10.01
C ILE A 27 4.07 -10.05 -8.62
N SER A 28 4.86 -11.12 -8.55
CA SER A 28 5.49 -11.57 -7.31
C SER A 28 6.78 -10.78 -7.06
N PHE A 29 7.03 -10.40 -5.80
CA PHE A 29 8.22 -9.65 -5.34
C PHE A 29 8.36 -9.79 -3.82
N GLY A 30 9.60 -9.76 -3.29
CA GLY A 30 9.84 -10.04 -1.87
C GLY A 30 9.15 -11.32 -1.41
N SER A 31 8.24 -11.18 -0.44
CA SER A 31 7.36 -12.25 0.07
C SER A 31 5.92 -12.22 -0.48
N VAL A 32 5.61 -11.31 -1.40
CA VAL A 32 4.27 -11.10 -1.96
C VAL A 32 4.12 -11.87 -3.26
N GLU A 33 3.03 -12.61 -3.41
CA GLU A 33 2.73 -13.36 -4.64
C GLU A 33 1.80 -12.60 -5.59
N ALA A 34 1.96 -12.82 -6.90
CA ALA A 34 1.08 -12.23 -7.90
C ALA A 34 -0.39 -12.62 -7.64
N GLY A 35 -1.27 -11.62 -7.58
CA GLY A 35 -2.69 -11.76 -7.28
C GLY A 35 -3.04 -11.65 -5.80
N GLU A 36 -2.05 -11.57 -4.91
CA GLU A 36 -2.27 -11.38 -3.47
C GLU A 36 -2.90 -10.02 -3.16
N LEU A 37 -3.83 -10.01 -2.20
CA LEU A 37 -4.47 -8.79 -1.71
C LEU A 37 -3.67 -8.24 -0.53
N GLY A 38 -3.38 -6.93 -0.59
CA GLY A 38 -2.75 -6.20 0.51
C GLY A 38 -3.75 -5.37 1.30
N GLY A 39 -3.26 -4.30 1.93
CA GLY A 39 -4.07 -3.30 2.61
C GLY A 39 -4.74 -2.31 1.66
N TYR A 40 -5.02 -1.12 2.18
CA TYR A 40 -5.76 -0.07 1.49
C TYR A 40 -4.92 1.19 1.30
N VAL A 41 -5.02 1.77 0.10
CA VAL A 41 -4.36 3.05 -0.21
C VAL A 41 -5.34 4.04 -0.83
N ALA A 42 -5.17 5.34 -0.58
CA ALA A 42 -6.05 6.37 -1.14
C ALA A 42 -5.77 6.67 -2.62
N LYS A 43 -4.50 6.59 -3.03
CA LYS A 43 -4.04 6.85 -4.40
C LYS A 43 -2.79 6.05 -4.73
N GLU A 44 -2.50 5.93 -6.02
CA GLU A 44 -1.33 5.21 -6.54
C GLU A 44 -0.01 5.73 -5.93
N GLY A 45 0.12 7.04 -5.69
CA GLY A 45 1.33 7.61 -5.06
C GLY A 45 1.53 7.33 -3.57
N ASN A 46 0.64 6.56 -2.91
CA ASN A 46 0.83 6.21 -1.50
C ASN A 46 1.76 5.01 -1.30
N LEU A 47 1.95 4.18 -2.33
CA LEU A 47 2.82 3.01 -2.29
C LEU A 47 3.67 2.97 -3.56
N SER A 48 4.98 2.79 -3.41
CA SER A 48 5.89 2.76 -4.55
C SER A 48 5.69 1.50 -5.40
N HIS A 49 5.80 1.67 -6.73
CA HIS A 49 5.94 0.54 -7.65
C HIS A 49 7.38 0.02 -7.73
N ASP A 50 8.36 0.78 -7.23
CA ASP A 50 9.76 0.40 -7.15
C ASP A 50 10.09 -0.18 -5.76
N GLY A 51 10.96 -1.21 -5.73
CA GLY A 51 11.35 -1.92 -4.50
C GLY A 51 10.27 -2.89 -3.99
N ASP A 52 10.49 -3.47 -2.81
CA ASP A 52 9.65 -4.52 -2.25
C ASP A 52 8.57 -4.00 -1.28
N ALA A 53 8.41 -2.69 -1.16
CA ALA A 53 7.46 -2.07 -0.24
C ALA A 53 6.03 -2.59 -0.41
N TRP A 54 5.37 -2.92 0.71
CA TRP A 54 4.01 -3.47 0.69
C TRP A 54 3.19 -3.09 1.91
N VAL A 55 1.88 -3.00 1.70
CA VAL A 55 0.88 -2.78 2.75
C VAL A 55 0.12 -4.10 2.91
N TYR A 56 0.21 -4.72 4.07
CA TYR A 56 -0.40 -6.01 4.38
C TYR A 56 -1.70 -5.83 5.20
N GLY A 57 -2.56 -6.86 5.16
CA GLY A 57 -3.73 -6.93 6.04
C GLY A 57 -4.74 -5.83 5.76
N ASP A 58 -5.18 -5.12 6.80
CA ASP A 58 -6.17 -4.03 6.70
C ASP A 58 -5.55 -2.64 6.91
N ALA A 59 -4.23 -2.55 6.83
CA ALA A 59 -3.48 -1.31 7.01
C ALA A 59 -3.86 -0.28 5.95
N ARG A 60 -3.78 1.00 6.33
CA ARG A 60 -4.33 2.13 5.57
C ARG A 60 -3.26 3.17 5.34
N VAL A 61 -3.03 3.53 4.08
CA VAL A 61 -2.12 4.61 3.70
C VAL A 61 -2.88 5.69 2.92
N TYR A 62 -2.93 6.91 3.44
CA TYR A 62 -3.76 7.97 2.87
C TYR A 62 -3.18 9.37 3.04
N GLY A 63 -3.79 10.37 2.39
CA GLY A 63 -3.26 11.74 2.36
C GLY A 63 -2.01 11.87 1.47
N ASN A 64 -0.96 12.52 2.00
CA ASN A 64 0.34 12.68 1.33
C ASN A 64 1.39 11.68 1.82
N ALA A 65 0.97 10.63 2.53
CA ALA A 65 1.87 9.58 2.97
C ALA A 65 2.45 8.79 1.78
N GLU A 66 3.67 8.31 1.92
CA GLU A 66 4.38 7.52 0.91
C GLU A 66 5.12 6.36 1.58
N VAL A 67 4.95 5.15 1.05
CA VAL A 67 5.66 3.93 1.45
C VAL A 67 6.51 3.45 0.28
N SER A 68 7.82 3.28 0.47
CA SER A 68 8.77 2.96 -0.60
C SER A 68 9.96 2.12 -0.11
N CYS A 69 10.88 1.75 -1.03
CA CYS A 69 11.99 0.83 -0.78
C CYS A 69 11.48 -0.55 -0.33
N ASP A 70 11.93 -1.05 0.83
CA ASP A 70 11.62 -2.37 1.37
C ASP A 70 10.72 -2.26 2.61
N ALA A 71 9.98 -1.16 2.70
CA ALA A 71 9.13 -0.86 3.84
C ALA A 71 7.85 -1.70 3.86
N GLU A 72 7.53 -2.23 5.02
CA GLU A 72 6.38 -3.10 5.23
C GLU A 72 5.44 -2.49 6.27
N VAL A 73 4.16 -2.37 5.93
CA VAL A 73 3.12 -1.85 6.83
C VAL A 73 2.13 -2.97 7.13
N TYR A 74 1.90 -3.29 8.41
CA TYR A 74 1.14 -4.47 8.81
C TYR A 74 -0.13 -4.17 9.60
N GLY A 75 -1.04 -5.16 9.63
CA GLY A 75 -2.17 -5.22 10.56
C GLY A 75 -3.18 -4.09 10.35
N ASP A 76 -3.44 -3.32 11.40
CA ASP A 76 -4.37 -2.19 11.42
C ASP A 76 -3.63 -0.83 11.38
N ALA A 77 -2.37 -0.80 10.92
CA ALA A 77 -1.57 0.42 10.91
C ALA A 77 -2.19 1.52 10.02
N GLU A 78 -2.08 2.77 10.47
CA GLU A 78 -2.56 3.96 9.76
C GLU A 78 -1.40 4.91 9.47
N VAL A 79 -1.03 5.05 8.19
CA VAL A 79 0.04 5.93 7.73
C VAL A 79 -0.59 7.10 6.96
N TYR A 80 -0.47 8.31 7.51
CA TYR A 80 -1.19 9.48 6.99
C TYR A 80 -0.40 10.78 7.14
N GLY A 81 -0.99 11.88 6.62
CA GLY A 81 -0.36 13.20 6.64
C GLY A 81 0.78 13.28 5.63
N ASN A 82 1.96 13.74 6.05
CA ASN A 82 3.17 13.84 5.21
C ASN A 82 4.22 12.76 5.58
N ALA A 83 3.78 11.63 6.12
CA ALA A 83 4.66 10.53 6.52
C ALA A 83 5.41 9.93 5.33
N ARG A 84 6.67 9.55 5.53
CA ARG A 84 7.49 8.83 4.56
C ARG A 84 8.06 7.60 5.24
N VAL A 85 7.64 6.42 4.80
CA VAL A 85 8.13 5.13 5.29
C VAL A 85 9.00 4.53 4.20
N TYR A 86 10.29 4.35 4.49
CA TYR A 86 11.30 3.92 3.51
C TYR A 86 12.44 3.18 4.21
N GLY A 87 13.32 2.57 3.41
CA GLY A 87 14.33 1.60 3.90
C GLY A 87 13.69 0.30 4.37
N ASP A 88 14.29 -0.37 5.36
CA ASP A 88 13.83 -1.64 5.94
C ASP A 88 12.80 -1.44 7.08
N ALA A 89 11.98 -0.40 6.97
CA ALA A 89 11.06 -0.01 8.03
C ALA A 89 9.87 -0.98 8.15
N ARG A 90 9.49 -1.31 9.38
CA ARG A 90 8.31 -2.13 9.69
C ARG A 90 7.38 -1.35 10.60
N VAL A 91 6.17 -1.07 10.12
CA VAL A 91 5.15 -0.26 10.81
C VAL A 91 3.99 -1.12 11.25
#